data_AF-A0A136NPN2-F1
#
_entry.id   AF-A0A136NPN2-F1
#
_cell.length_a   1.000
_cell.length_b   1.000
_cell.length_c   1.000
_cell.angle_alpha   90.00
_cell.angle_beta   90.00
_cell.angle_gamma   90.00
#
_symmetry.space_group_name_H-M   'P 1'
#
loop_
_entity.id
_entity.type
_entity.pdbx_description
1 polymer ?
#
loop_
_entity_poly.entity_id
_entity_poly.type
_entity_poly.pdbx_seq_one_letter_code
_entity_poly.pdbx_strand_id
1 'polypeptide(L)'
;MIMAYGGVKKFYSRFYINSICPLGFVSLHAKGRQKNYNYYDSPELTQSAKGFIIKSIKAQLQLGFRRDKCYCLGTGKNYKFLAELNREQKFFGEIIPLDHPRFIMQYRLKKKDEYIRKYLDLLK
;
A
#
# COMPACT_ATOMS: atom_id res chain seq x y z
N MET A 1 4.99 13.50 8.00
CA MET A 1 4.68 12.21 8.66
C MET A 1 5.92 11.60 9.31
N ILE A 2 6.92 11.10 8.56
CA ILE A 2 8.13 10.46 9.14
C ILE A 2 8.87 11.37 10.14
N MET A 3 9.05 12.66 9.82
CA MET A 3 9.65 13.61 10.76
C MET A 3 8.83 13.75 12.06
N ALA A 4 7.50 13.84 11.96
CA ALA A 4 6.60 13.92 13.11
C ALA A 4 6.53 12.60 13.92
N TYR A 5 6.89 11.46 13.32
CA TYR A 5 7.05 10.18 14.02
C TYR A 5 8.28 10.17 14.95
N GLY A 6 9.25 11.05 14.70
CA GLY A 6 10.52 11.15 15.40
C GLY A 6 11.74 10.89 14.51
N GLY A 7 11.59 11.08 13.20
CA GLY A 7 12.68 11.04 12.24
C GLY A 7 12.85 9.70 11.53
N VAL A 8 13.68 9.72 10.48
CA VAL A 8 13.90 8.61 9.54
C VAL A 8 14.42 7.36 10.26
N LYS A 9 15.44 7.49 11.11
CA LYS A 9 16.06 6.37 11.83
C LYS A 9 15.05 5.65 12.73
N LYS A 10 14.25 6.41 13.49
CA LYS A 10 13.23 5.87 14.40
C LYS A 10 12.08 5.20 13.65
N PHE A 11 11.69 5.75 12.51
CA PHE A 11 10.62 5.17 11.69
C PHE A 11 11.06 3.86 11.03
N TYR A 12 12.19 3.85 10.34
CA TYR A 12 12.65 2.65 9.62
C TYR A 12 13.25 1.58 10.53
N SER A 13 13.56 1.87 11.80
CA SER A 13 13.84 0.83 12.79
C SER A 13 12.58 0.05 13.21
N ARG A 14 11.38 0.48 12.78
CA ARG A 14 10.09 -0.14 13.13
C ARG A 14 9.27 -0.57 11.92
N PHE A 15 9.36 0.16 10.81
CA PHE A 15 8.53 -0.06 9.63
C PHE A 15 9.34 -0.33 8.38
N TYR A 16 8.83 -1.27 7.57
CA TYR A 16 9.28 -1.54 6.22
C TYR A 16 8.15 -1.17 5.25
N ILE A 17 8.42 -0.28 4.30
CA ILE A 17 7.43 0.14 3.29
C ILE A 17 7.74 -0.61 1.98
N ASN A 18 6.72 -1.26 1.41
CA ASN A 18 6.79 -1.87 0.08
C ASN A 18 5.40 -1.91 -0.58
N SER A 19 5.34 -2.30 -1.85
CA SER A 19 4.12 -2.63 -2.58
C SER A 19 3.95 -4.15 -2.72
N ILE A 20 2.70 -4.61 -2.74
CA ILE A 20 2.40 -6.03 -2.95
C ILE A 20 2.60 -6.46 -4.41
N CYS A 21 2.45 -5.51 -5.34
CA CYS A 21 2.86 -5.66 -6.73
C CYS A 21 4.14 -4.83 -6.95
N PRO A 22 5.31 -5.47 -7.14
CA PRO A 22 6.60 -4.77 -7.20
C PRO A 22 6.87 -4.14 -8.57
N LEU A 23 5.94 -4.25 -9.52
CA LEU A 23 6.04 -3.66 -10.85
C LEU A 23 4.94 -2.62 -11.06
N GLY A 24 5.27 -1.58 -11.83
CA GLY A 24 4.31 -0.62 -12.36
C GLY A 24 3.82 -1.05 -13.75
N PHE A 25 2.62 -0.59 -14.11
CA PHE A 25 2.03 -0.83 -15.43
C PHE A 25 1.77 0.51 -16.13
N VAL A 26 1.89 0.54 -17.44
CA VAL A 26 1.54 1.69 -18.28
C VAL A 26 0.57 1.25 -19.37
N SER A 27 -0.42 2.09 -19.68
CA SER A 27 -1.21 1.96 -20.90
C SER A 27 -0.85 3.05 -21.90
N LEU A 28 -0.84 2.68 -23.18
CA LEU A 28 -0.63 3.59 -24.30
C LEU A 28 -1.99 3.96 -24.89
N HIS A 29 -2.34 5.24 -24.87
CA HIS A 29 -3.49 5.73 -25.61
C HIS A 29 -3.14 5.98 -27.08
N ALA A 30 -4.15 5.97 -27.95
CA ALA A 30 -4.01 6.17 -29.40
C ALA A 30 -3.24 7.45 -29.81
N LYS A 31 -3.22 8.48 -28.94
CA LYS A 31 -2.46 9.72 -29.14
C LYS A 31 -1.04 9.70 -28.53
N GLY A 32 -0.49 8.52 -28.23
CA GLY A 32 0.85 8.36 -27.64
C GLY A 32 0.96 8.70 -26.14
N ARG A 33 -0.12 9.15 -25.49
CA ARG A 33 -0.10 9.50 -24.07
C ARG A 33 -0.02 8.23 -23.21
N GLN A 34 1.02 8.14 -22.39
CA GLN A 34 1.15 7.10 -21.38
C GLN A 34 0.33 7.45 -20.13
N LYS A 35 -0.33 6.46 -19.56
CA LYS A 35 -0.98 6.56 -18.25
C LYS A 35 -0.43 5.46 -17.35
N ASN A 36 0.00 5.82 -16.14
CA ASN A 36 0.34 4.85 -15.11
C ASN A 36 -0.92 4.14 -14.60
N TYR A 37 -0.83 2.84 -14.42
CA TYR A 37 -1.90 1.96 -13.98
C TYR A 37 -1.54 1.30 -12.65
N ASN A 38 -2.51 1.26 -11.75
CA ASN A 38 -2.45 0.36 -10.61
C ASN A 38 -2.83 -1.05 -11.05
N TYR A 39 -2.36 -2.07 -10.33
CA TYR A 39 -2.71 -3.46 -10.62
C TYR A 39 -4.22 -3.73 -10.51
N TYR A 40 -4.97 -2.90 -9.77
CA TYR A 40 -6.44 -2.99 -9.59
C TYR A 40 -7.27 -2.07 -10.49
N ASP A 41 -6.65 -1.44 -11.50
CA ASP A 41 -7.37 -0.52 -12.38
C ASP A 41 -8.29 -1.26 -13.37
N SER A 42 -7.97 -2.51 -13.75
CA SER A 42 -8.88 -3.40 -14.48
C SER A 42 -9.00 -4.79 -13.85
N PRO A 43 -10.16 -5.48 -13.96
CA PRO A 43 -10.33 -6.84 -13.48
C PRO A 43 -9.35 -7.83 -14.11
N GLU A 44 -9.08 -7.70 -15.41
CA GLU A 44 -8.21 -8.58 -16.17
C GLU A 44 -6.77 -8.49 -15.65
N LEU A 45 -6.25 -7.26 -15.48
CA LEU A 45 -4.92 -7.04 -14.93
C LEU A 45 -4.82 -7.55 -13.50
N THR A 46 -5.86 -7.31 -12.68
CA THR A 46 -5.90 -7.80 -11.30
C THR A 46 -5.78 -9.33 -11.25
N GLN A 47 -6.55 -10.01 -12.10
CA GLN A 47 -6.57 -11.47 -12.18
C GLN A 47 -5.23 -12.01 -12.68
N SER A 48 -4.68 -11.46 -13.76
CA SER A 48 -3.37 -11.87 -14.30
C SER A 48 -2.22 -11.61 -13.33
N ALA A 49 -2.27 -10.51 -12.56
CA ALA A 49 -1.23 -10.16 -11.60
C ALA A 49 -1.34 -10.91 -10.26
N LYS A 50 -2.49 -11.52 -9.92
CA LYS A 50 -2.75 -12.14 -8.60
C LYS A 50 -1.66 -13.16 -8.21
N GLY A 51 -1.29 -14.06 -9.13
CA GLY A 51 -0.25 -15.06 -8.88
C GLY A 51 1.13 -14.44 -8.58
N PHE A 52 1.49 -13.39 -9.34
CA PHE A 52 2.75 -12.67 -9.14
C PHE A 52 2.76 -11.89 -7.81
N ILE A 53 1.63 -11.25 -7.46
CA ILE A 53 1.46 -10.54 -6.19
C ILE A 53 1.63 -11.50 -5.00
N ILE A 54 1.01 -12.68 -5.05
CA ILE A 54 1.16 -13.71 -4.02
C ILE A 54 2.63 -14.11 -3.85
N LYS A 55 3.34 -14.36 -4.97
CA LYS A 55 4.77 -14.69 -4.96
C LYS A 55 5.59 -13.56 -4.34
N SER A 56 5.29 -12.31 -4.69
CA SER A 56 5.98 -11.12 -4.15
C SER A 56 5.78 -10.98 -2.65
N ILE A 57 4.53 -11.07 -2.16
CA ILE A 57 4.24 -11.02 -0.72
C ILE A 57 5.01 -12.13 0.00
N LYS A 58 4.92 -13.38 -0.48
CA LYS A 58 5.63 -14.51 0.13
C LYS A 58 7.15 -14.29 0.20
N ALA A 59 7.75 -13.71 -0.83
CA ALA A 59 9.17 -13.36 -0.83
C ALA A 59 9.49 -12.26 0.20
N GLN A 60 8.67 -11.20 0.28
CA GLN A 60 8.83 -10.14 1.28
C GLN A 60 8.71 -10.70 2.71
N LEU A 61 7.78 -11.63 2.95
CA LEU A 61 7.62 -12.26 4.26
C LEU A 61 8.87 -13.04 4.74
N GLN A 62 9.76 -13.46 3.84
CA GLN A 62 11.03 -14.11 4.20
C GLN A 62 12.06 -13.12 4.79
N LEU A 63 11.84 -11.81 4.69
CA LEU A 63 12.71 -10.79 5.30
C LEU A 63 12.63 -10.76 6.83
N GLY A 64 11.69 -11.49 7.45
CA GLY A 64 11.65 -11.70 8.90
C GLY A 64 10.98 -10.58 9.72
N PHE A 65 10.13 -9.74 9.13
CA PHE A 65 9.35 -8.75 9.87
C PHE A 65 8.10 -9.34 10.53
N ARG A 66 7.60 -8.67 11.58
CA ARG A 66 6.37 -9.07 12.29
C ARG A 66 5.15 -8.98 11.37
N ARG A 67 4.22 -9.92 11.56
CA ARG A 67 3.03 -10.11 10.70
C ARG A 67 1.72 -9.89 11.45
N ASP A 68 1.77 -9.39 12.68
CA ASP A 68 0.59 -9.09 13.49
C ASP A 68 -0.29 -8.04 12.79
N LYS A 69 0.32 -6.98 12.25
CA LYS A 69 -0.36 -5.88 11.58
C LYS A 69 0.32 -5.52 10.26
N CYS A 70 -0.48 -5.29 9.22
CA CYS A 70 -0.05 -4.71 7.95
C CYS A 70 -0.84 -3.42 7.67
N TYR A 71 -0.13 -2.31 7.48
CA TYR A 71 -0.76 -1.04 7.15
C TYR A 71 -0.89 -0.89 5.64
N CYS A 72 -2.13 -0.82 5.14
CA CYS A 72 -2.42 -0.69 3.71
C CYS A 72 -2.62 0.78 3.33
N LEU A 73 -1.70 1.34 2.56
CA LEU A 73 -1.85 2.68 2.00
C LEU A 73 -2.87 2.66 0.86
N GLY A 74 -4.07 3.13 1.12
CA GLY A 74 -5.20 3.17 0.19
C GLY A 74 -6.44 2.46 0.74
N THR A 75 -7.44 3.23 1.13
CA THR A 75 -8.71 2.77 1.72
C THR A 75 -9.70 2.19 0.71
N GLY A 76 -9.42 2.33 -0.60
CA GLY A 76 -10.29 1.88 -1.68
C GLY A 76 -9.98 0.47 -2.19
N LYS A 77 -9.75 0.35 -3.51
CA LYS A 77 -9.51 -0.93 -4.18
C LYS A 77 -8.30 -1.70 -3.63
N ASN A 78 -7.24 -1.00 -3.23
CA ASN A 78 -6.02 -1.61 -2.66
C ASN A 78 -6.36 -2.41 -1.38
N TYR A 79 -7.02 -1.76 -0.40
CA TYR A 79 -7.45 -2.40 0.83
C TYR A 79 -8.40 -3.56 0.58
N LYS A 80 -9.43 -3.37 -0.27
CA LYS A 80 -10.39 -4.44 -0.59
C LYS A 80 -9.69 -5.70 -1.12
N PHE A 81 -8.81 -5.52 -2.10
CA PHE A 81 -8.03 -6.62 -2.68
C PHE A 81 -7.12 -7.29 -1.63
N LEU A 82 -6.36 -6.51 -0.87
CA LEU A 82 -5.41 -7.07 0.10
C LEU A 82 -6.12 -7.76 1.26
N ALA A 83 -7.24 -7.21 1.74
CA ALA A 83 -8.04 -7.82 2.80
C ALA A 83 -8.63 -9.15 2.35
N GLU A 84 -9.20 -9.22 1.14
CA GLU A 84 -9.71 -10.47 0.56
C GLU A 84 -8.59 -11.51 0.40
N LEU A 85 -7.47 -11.11 -0.19
CA LEU A 85 -6.31 -11.98 -0.34
C LEU A 85 -5.78 -12.47 1.01
N ASN A 86 -5.79 -11.62 2.04
CA ASN A 86 -5.34 -11.99 3.37
C ASN A 86 -6.31 -12.95 4.07
N ARG A 87 -7.63 -12.89 3.82
CA ARG A 87 -8.57 -13.92 4.30
C ARG A 87 -8.26 -15.30 3.72
N GLU A 88 -7.89 -15.34 2.43
CA GLU A 88 -7.54 -16.58 1.74
C GLU A 88 -6.18 -17.14 2.20
N GLN A 89 -5.17 -16.27 2.28
CA GLN A 89 -3.77 -16.68 2.42
C GLN A 89 -3.20 -16.54 3.85
N LYS A 90 -3.88 -15.80 4.73
CA LYS A 90 -3.48 -15.54 6.13
C LYS A 90 -2.04 -15.02 6.26
N PHE A 91 -1.66 -14.06 5.42
CA PHE A 91 -0.31 -13.47 5.43
C PHE A 91 -0.04 -12.65 6.70
N PHE A 92 -1.06 -11.93 7.18
CA PHE A 92 -1.01 -11.02 8.31
C PHE A 92 -2.20 -11.25 9.25
N GLY A 93 -2.05 -10.90 10.52
CA GLY A 93 -3.14 -10.95 11.51
C GLY A 93 -4.25 -9.95 11.17
N GLU A 94 -3.89 -8.68 11.01
CA GLU A 94 -4.82 -7.60 10.69
C GLU A 94 -4.29 -6.72 9.55
N ILE A 95 -5.18 -6.32 8.62
CA ILE A 95 -4.88 -5.30 7.61
C ILE A 95 -5.54 -3.98 8.04
N ILE A 96 -4.74 -2.96 8.31
CA ILE A 96 -5.19 -1.65 8.79
C ILE A 96 -5.15 -0.65 7.63
N PRO A 97 -6.28 -0.13 7.14
CA PRO A 97 -6.29 0.81 6.03
C PRO A 97 -5.86 2.22 6.48
N LEU A 98 -5.01 2.86 5.67
CA LEU A 98 -4.59 4.25 5.82
C LEU A 98 -4.89 5.03 4.53
N ASP A 99 -5.25 6.31 4.64
CA ASP A 99 -5.47 7.17 3.47
C ASP A 99 -4.18 7.31 2.65
N HIS A 100 -4.21 6.98 1.36
CA HIS A 100 -2.99 6.98 0.54
C HIS A 100 -2.37 8.40 0.45
N PRO A 101 -1.04 8.57 0.59
CA PRO A 101 -0.40 9.89 0.53
C PRO A 101 -0.75 10.70 -0.72
N ARG A 102 -0.79 10.05 -1.91
CA ARG A 102 -1.27 10.67 -3.16
C ARG A 102 -2.68 11.28 -3.01
N PHE A 103 -3.64 10.57 -2.41
CA PHE A 103 -4.99 11.09 -2.22
C PHE A 103 -4.98 12.32 -1.31
N ILE A 104 -4.24 12.27 -0.20
CA ILE A 104 -4.11 13.39 0.74
C ILE A 104 -3.54 14.61 0.03
N MET A 105 -2.44 14.44 -0.70
CA MET A 105 -1.75 15.53 -1.38
C MET A 105 -2.57 16.13 -2.53
N GLN A 106 -3.35 15.31 -3.24
CA GLN A 106 -4.15 15.76 -4.39
C GLN A 106 -5.47 16.42 -3.99
N TYR A 107 -6.18 15.87 -2.99
CA TYR A 107 -7.56 16.26 -2.71
C TYR A 107 -7.77 16.85 -1.32
N ARG A 108 -6.83 16.64 -0.39
CA ARG A 108 -6.99 17.00 1.03
C ARG A 108 -5.79 17.76 1.58
N LEU A 109 -5.05 18.48 0.74
CA LEU A 109 -3.81 19.14 1.13
C LEU A 109 -3.97 20.08 2.33
N LYS A 110 -5.07 20.84 2.38
CA LYS A 110 -5.40 21.74 3.51
C LYS A 110 -5.54 21.01 4.85
N LYS A 111 -5.84 19.71 4.84
CA LYS A 111 -6.01 18.84 6.02
C LYS A 111 -4.79 17.97 6.30
N LYS A 112 -3.65 18.20 5.64
CA LYS A 112 -2.45 17.35 5.74
C LYS A 112 -2.05 17.04 7.19
N ASP A 113 -2.11 18.03 8.08
CA ASP A 113 -1.68 17.86 9.48
C ASP A 113 -2.67 17.02 10.31
N GLU A 114 -3.96 17.02 9.95
CA GLU A 114 -4.95 16.08 10.50
C GLU A 114 -4.60 14.64 10.09
N TYR A 115 -4.25 14.41 8.81
CA TYR A 115 -3.82 13.10 8.34
C TYR A 115 -2.50 12.66 8.95
N ILE A 116 -1.56 13.58 9.20
CA ILE A 116 -0.32 13.26 9.92
C ILE A 116 -0.66 12.76 11.33
N ARG A 117 -1.54 13.46 12.07
CA ARG A 117 -1.97 13.02 13.41
C ARG A 117 -2.62 11.63 13.37
N LYS A 118 -3.56 11.42 12.46
CA LYS A 118 -4.20 10.10 12.24
C LYS A 118 -3.18 8.98 11.98
N TYR A 119 -2.15 9.25 11.18
CA TYR A 119 -1.06 8.29 10.96
C TYR A 119 -0.29 8.02 12.25
N LEU A 120 0.03 9.05 13.04
CA LEU A 120 0.75 8.86 14.30
C LEU A 120 -0.05 8.06 15.32
N ASP A 121 -1.37 8.30 15.42
CA ASP A 121 -2.25 7.58 16.36
C ASP A 121 -2.35 6.08 16.06
N LEU A 122 -2.16 5.70 14.79
CA LEU A 122 -2.20 4.30 14.35
C LEU A 122 -0.83 3.60 14.36
N LEU A 123 0.26 4.36 14.31
CA LEU A 123 1.64 3.84 14.17
C LEU A 123 2.47 3.91 15.46
N LYS A 124 2.05 4.67 16.46
CA LYS A 124 2.70 4.73 17.78
C LYS A 124 2.03 3.77 18.75
#